data_AF-A0A957Z8T2-F1
#
_entry.id   AF-A0A957Z8T2-F1
#
_cell.length_a   1.000
_cell.length_b   1.000
_cell.length_c   1.000
_cell.angle_alpha   90.00
_cell.angle_beta   90.00
_cell.angle_gamma   90.00
#
_symmetry.space_group_name_H-M   'P 1'
#
loop_
_entity.id
_entity.type
_entity.pdbx_description
1 polymer ?
#
loop_
_entity_poly.entity_id
_entity_poly.type
_entity_poly.pdbx_seq_one_letter_code
_entity_poly.pdbx_strand_id
1 'polypeptide(L)'
;FMAAIGVGLVYYWYTVLVADDDFGHETGLGRFVRQLFLSIAGLIGLGIAMWGARTLIELGLQVAVDQAVGALDVNWWRLPLGGAMSQLLVGLWLVHATWAQWQEIVKLYAPEGRAVLRRIYLYVGIVVGAVATLTPAALLLREGLLILFGTGGGSMAELLDRMVGPVSFIPVGAVVWTWYWRTLRRETDAYGDSGESATVRRIYAYLVAATGLGLLWVGAVELLHALIDAMLVGDIWHEPLANGIALLAVGAPIWAIFWRRVQRIAERADAEGVAERDSWPRKLYLYGVALVGALVLLVTLAQVIYRVLLTVLGEPGIALSSNELAHQLADSAVAAVLWGVHLWAIRQDGRYAWSSEAVPAAVAPLSVEEQRALLEAQIAQLEQQLAAARAELEELGREHNSTG
;
A
#
# COMPACT_ATOMS: atom_id res chain seq x y z
N PHE A 1 7.32 31.81 6.17
CA PHE A 1 7.98 31.71 7.49
C PHE A 1 8.22 30.25 7.90
N MET A 2 7.19 29.41 8.09
CA MET A 2 7.34 27.99 8.46
C MET A 2 8.21 27.17 7.49
N ALA A 3 8.08 27.41 6.18
CA ALA A 3 8.91 26.80 5.14
C ALA A 3 10.43 27.07 5.31
N ALA A 4 10.80 28.31 5.65
CA ALA A 4 12.20 28.70 5.82
C ALA A 4 12.83 28.08 7.07
N ILE A 5 12.04 27.93 8.14
CA ILE A 5 12.47 27.24 9.37
C ILE A 5 12.73 25.76 9.07
N GLY A 6 11.85 25.10 8.30
CA GLY A 6 12.05 23.70 7.89
C GLY A 6 13.30 23.50 7.04
N VAL A 7 13.56 24.40 6.07
CA VAL A 7 14.79 24.41 5.26
C VAL A 7 16.03 24.56 6.13
N GLY A 8 16.02 25.54 7.04
CA GLY A 8 17.12 25.79 7.97
C GLY A 8 17.40 24.60 8.89
N LEU A 9 16.35 23.93 9.40
CA LEU A 9 16.48 22.74 10.24
C LEU A 9 17.11 21.56 9.49
N VAL A 10 16.68 21.27 8.27
CA VAL A 10 17.25 20.17 7.47
C VAL A 10 18.71 20.42 7.12
N TYR A 11 19.06 21.66 6.76
CA TYR A 11 20.44 22.04 6.49
C TYR A 11 21.31 21.98 7.75
N TYR A 12 20.84 22.58 8.85
CA TYR A 12 21.55 22.57 10.13
C TYR A 12 21.78 21.14 10.63
N TRP A 13 20.75 20.30 10.58
CA TRP A 13 20.85 18.91 10.97
C TRP A 13 21.91 18.16 10.14
N TYR A 14 21.92 18.35 8.82
CA TYR A 14 22.94 17.77 7.95
C TYR A 14 24.35 18.24 8.33
N THR A 15 24.53 19.53 8.62
CA THR A 15 25.84 20.05 9.03
C THR A 15 26.32 19.47 10.35
N VAL A 16 25.42 19.23 11.30
CA VAL A 16 25.75 18.59 12.58
C VAL A 16 26.17 17.13 12.34
N LEU A 17 25.37 16.38 11.58
CA LEU A 17 25.66 14.97 11.29
C LEU A 17 27.00 14.76 10.57
N VAL A 18 27.37 15.66 9.65
CA VAL A 18 28.65 15.58 8.94
C VAL A 18 29.83 16.00 9.82
N ALA A 19 29.61 16.92 10.77
CA ALA A 19 30.67 17.41 11.66
C ALA A 19 31.11 16.40 12.72
N ASP A 20 30.27 15.40 13.02
CA ASP A 20 30.53 14.40 14.06
C ASP A 20 31.39 13.21 13.54
N ASP A 21 31.86 13.24 12.29
CA ASP A 21 32.73 12.24 11.61
C ASP A 21 32.21 10.79 11.59
N ASP A 22 31.00 10.53 12.09
CA ASP A 22 30.36 9.20 12.10
C ASP A 22 29.22 9.08 11.08
N PHE A 23 29.07 10.05 10.17
CA PHE A 23 27.99 10.09 9.18
C PHE A 23 27.91 8.79 8.35
N GLY A 24 26.76 8.13 8.41
CA GLY A 24 26.49 6.85 7.76
C GLY A 24 26.98 5.62 8.53
N HIS A 25 27.81 5.80 9.56
CA HIS A 25 28.39 4.73 10.40
C HIS A 25 27.80 4.69 11.81
N GLU A 26 26.87 5.59 12.13
CA GLU A 26 26.20 5.64 13.42
C GLU A 26 25.50 4.31 13.72
N THR A 27 25.53 3.89 14.99
CA THR A 27 24.90 2.65 15.45
C THR A 27 23.83 2.92 16.50
N GLY A 28 22.95 1.94 16.72
CA GLY A 28 21.89 2.03 17.73
C GLY A 28 20.94 3.20 17.52
N LEU A 29 20.80 4.05 18.56
CA LEU A 29 19.83 5.14 18.59
C LEU A 29 20.17 6.28 17.62
N GLY A 30 21.45 6.61 17.42
CA GLY A 30 21.85 7.68 16.51
C GLY A 30 21.39 7.42 15.08
N ARG A 31 21.62 6.18 14.61
CA ARG A 31 21.11 5.69 13.32
C ARG A 31 19.61 5.81 13.20
N PHE A 32 18.88 5.34 14.21
CA PHE A 32 17.42 5.38 14.21
C PHE A 32 16.89 6.82 14.12
N VAL A 33 17.43 7.75 14.92
CA VAL A 33 17.01 9.16 14.93
C VAL A 33 17.27 9.81 13.58
N ARG A 34 18.45 9.60 12.98
CA ARG A 34 18.76 10.12 11.63
C ARG A 34 17.76 9.60 10.60
N GLN A 35 17.57 8.28 10.53
CA GLN A 35 16.66 7.67 9.56
C GLN A 35 15.23 8.16 9.74
N LEU A 36 14.78 8.31 10.98
CA LEU A 36 13.45 8.81 11.30
C LEU A 36 13.29 10.27 10.86
N PHE A 37 14.28 11.12 11.17
CA PHE A 37 14.30 12.51 10.74
C PHE A 37 14.22 12.63 9.22
N LEU A 38 15.09 11.91 8.49
CA LEU A 38 15.10 11.93 7.02
C LEU A 38 13.79 11.43 6.42
N SER A 39 13.18 10.40 7.02
CA SER A 39 11.89 9.87 6.57
C SER A 39 10.77 10.90 6.77
N ILE A 40 10.69 11.52 7.94
CA ILE A 40 9.65 12.52 8.25
C ILE A 40 9.84 13.78 7.40
N ALA A 41 11.06 14.33 7.35
CA ALA A 41 11.37 15.51 6.57
C ALA A 41 11.09 15.29 5.08
N GLY A 42 11.46 14.12 4.55
CA GLY A 42 11.20 13.75 3.16
C GLY A 42 9.70 13.61 2.85
N LEU A 43 8.90 13.03 3.75
CA LEU A 43 7.45 12.90 3.57
C LEU A 43 6.71 14.23 3.73
N ILE A 44 7.14 15.10 4.65
CA ILE A 44 6.61 16.46 4.77
C ILE A 44 6.93 17.26 3.51
N GLY A 45 8.20 17.22 3.06
CA GLY A 45 8.61 17.83 1.80
C GLY A 45 7.77 17.35 0.61
N LEU A 46 7.52 16.04 0.54
CA LEU A 46 6.67 15.43 -0.48
C LEU A 46 5.24 15.99 -0.42
N GLY A 47 4.63 16.03 0.77
CA GLY A 47 3.28 16.57 0.95
C GLY A 47 3.16 18.03 0.50
N ILE A 48 4.14 18.87 0.88
CA ILE A 48 4.19 20.28 0.47
C ILE A 48 4.36 20.39 -1.05
N ALA A 49 5.27 19.60 -1.65
CA ALA A 49 5.51 19.60 -3.08
C ALA A 49 4.25 19.17 -3.86
N MET A 50 3.60 18.09 -3.43
CA MET A 50 2.38 17.58 -4.04
C MET A 50 1.24 18.61 -3.95
N TRP A 51 1.08 19.27 -2.80
CA TRP A 51 0.06 20.30 -2.62
C TRP A 51 0.31 21.52 -3.51
N GLY A 52 1.55 21.99 -3.60
CA GLY A 52 1.93 23.07 -4.51
C GLY A 52 1.70 22.69 -5.98
N ALA A 53 2.17 21.50 -6.39
CA ALA A 53 2.01 21.00 -7.76
C ALA A 53 0.55 20.87 -8.17
N ARG A 54 -0.29 20.23 -7.34
CA ARG A 54 -1.72 20.07 -7.67
C ARG A 54 -2.41 21.42 -7.77
N THR A 55 -2.02 22.40 -6.93
CA THR A 55 -2.67 23.71 -6.89
C THR A 55 -2.29 24.51 -8.14
N LEU A 56 -1.05 24.40 -8.62
CA LEU A 56 -0.66 25.02 -9.88
C LEU A 56 -1.43 24.47 -11.09
N ILE A 57 -1.66 23.14 -11.12
CA ILE A 57 -2.47 22.51 -12.17
C ILE A 57 -3.94 22.97 -12.05
N GLU A 58 -4.48 22.96 -10.83
CA GLU A 58 -5.84 23.39 -10.52
C GLU A 58 -6.08 24.84 -10.94
N LEU A 59 -5.16 25.75 -10.63
CA LEU A 59 -5.24 27.15 -11.07
C LEU A 59 -5.28 27.27 -12.60
N GLY A 60 -4.42 26.53 -13.30
CA GLY A 60 -4.40 26.54 -14.77
C GLY A 60 -5.71 26.02 -15.38
N LEU A 61 -6.23 24.92 -14.83
CA LEU A 61 -7.49 24.32 -15.27
C LEU A 61 -8.69 25.23 -14.94
N GLN A 62 -8.78 25.78 -13.74
CA GLN A 62 -9.87 26.67 -13.34
C GLN A 62 -9.89 27.94 -14.20
N VAL A 63 -8.72 28.54 -14.47
CA VAL A 63 -8.64 29.71 -15.37
C VAL A 63 -9.14 29.37 -16.78
N ALA A 64 -8.92 28.14 -17.26
CA ALA A 64 -9.45 27.69 -18.55
C ALA A 64 -10.98 27.49 -18.50
N VAL A 65 -11.51 26.94 -17.40
CA VAL A 65 -12.95 26.77 -17.18
C VAL A 65 -13.66 28.13 -17.09
N ASP A 66 -13.15 29.05 -16.29
CA ASP A 66 -13.70 30.40 -16.11
C ASP A 66 -13.76 31.17 -17.43
N GLN A 67 -12.72 31.06 -18.26
CA GLN A 67 -12.71 31.64 -19.60
C GLN A 67 -13.75 30.99 -20.53
N ALA A 68 -13.87 29.67 -20.49
CA ALA A 68 -14.83 28.93 -21.32
C ALA A 68 -16.29 29.26 -20.97
N VAL A 69 -16.55 29.57 -19.69
CA VAL A 69 -17.90 29.90 -19.17
C VAL A 69 -18.19 31.41 -19.23
N GLY A 70 -17.19 32.25 -19.54
CA GLY A 70 -17.35 33.70 -19.69
C GLY A 70 -17.38 34.46 -18.37
N ALA A 71 -16.59 34.04 -17.37
CA ALA A 71 -16.47 34.73 -16.09
C ALA A 71 -15.91 36.16 -16.26
N LEU A 72 -16.42 37.09 -15.44
CA LEU A 72 -16.11 38.52 -15.55
C LEU A 72 -14.74 38.91 -14.96
N ASP A 73 -14.22 38.16 -13.99
CA ASP A 73 -12.89 38.38 -13.40
C ASP A 73 -12.04 37.12 -13.51
N VAL A 74 -10.92 37.24 -14.24
CA VAL A 74 -9.96 36.15 -14.48
C VAL A 74 -8.61 36.47 -13.82
N ASN A 75 -8.50 37.46 -12.94
CA ASN A 75 -7.23 37.84 -12.30
C ASN A 75 -7.05 37.29 -10.88
N TRP A 76 -8.05 36.56 -10.36
CA TRP A 76 -8.04 35.96 -9.03
C TRP A 76 -6.87 34.99 -8.81
N TRP A 77 -6.34 34.35 -9.86
CA TRP A 77 -5.25 33.38 -9.79
C TRP A 77 -3.90 33.97 -9.37
N ARG A 78 -3.71 35.29 -9.49
CA ARG A 78 -2.42 35.94 -9.21
C ARG A 78 -1.98 35.76 -7.75
N LEU A 79 -2.92 35.85 -6.81
CA LEU A 79 -2.66 35.71 -5.39
C LEU A 79 -2.29 34.26 -5.00
N PRO A 80 -3.09 33.22 -5.33
CA PRO A 80 -2.76 31.82 -5.00
C PRO A 80 -1.55 31.28 -5.76
N LEU A 81 -1.22 31.81 -6.95
CA LEU A 81 -0.06 31.36 -7.74
C LEU A 81 1.25 31.48 -6.96
N GLY A 82 1.49 32.61 -6.29
CA GLY A 82 2.71 32.82 -5.50
C GLY A 82 2.84 31.81 -4.35
N GLY A 83 1.73 31.52 -3.68
CA GLY A 83 1.67 30.52 -2.60
C GLY A 83 1.94 29.11 -3.12
N ALA A 84 1.28 28.70 -4.19
CA ALA A 84 1.43 27.38 -4.80
C ALA A 84 2.85 27.15 -5.34
N MET A 85 3.44 28.16 -6.00
CA MET A 85 4.82 28.11 -6.48
C MET A 85 5.82 27.98 -5.32
N SER A 86 5.63 28.78 -4.26
CA SER A 86 6.48 28.70 -3.06
C SER A 86 6.41 27.31 -2.41
N GLN A 87 5.21 26.75 -2.26
CA GLN A 87 5.03 25.39 -1.73
C GLN A 87 5.73 24.37 -2.62
N LEU A 88 5.54 24.41 -3.94
CA LEU A 88 6.19 23.47 -4.85
C LEU A 88 7.71 23.53 -4.73
N LEU A 89 8.31 24.72 -4.79
CA LEU A 89 9.75 24.90 -4.76
C LEU A 89 10.36 24.47 -3.43
N VAL A 90 9.75 24.86 -2.30
CA VAL A 90 10.21 24.46 -0.97
C VAL A 90 10.07 22.95 -0.78
N GLY A 91 8.94 22.38 -1.16
CA GLY A 91 8.69 20.95 -1.06
C GLY A 91 9.67 20.13 -1.89
N LEU A 92 9.88 20.51 -3.15
CA LEU A 92 10.84 19.85 -4.03
C LEU A 92 12.27 19.95 -3.50
N TRP A 93 12.66 21.11 -2.95
CA TRP A 93 13.96 21.26 -2.32
C TRP A 93 14.11 20.32 -1.12
N LEU A 94 13.11 20.22 -0.24
CA LEU A 94 13.14 19.31 0.91
C LEU A 94 13.24 17.84 0.49
N VAL A 95 12.45 17.43 -0.51
CA VAL A 95 12.53 16.07 -1.07
C VAL A 95 13.92 15.83 -1.67
N HIS A 96 14.44 16.77 -2.45
CA HIS A 96 15.76 16.63 -3.07
C HIS A 96 16.88 16.56 -2.03
N ALA A 97 16.89 17.44 -1.03
CA ALA A 97 17.90 17.48 0.01
C ALA A 97 17.90 16.20 0.85
N THR A 98 16.73 15.74 1.31
CA THR A 98 16.61 14.48 2.07
C THR A 98 16.97 13.27 1.22
N TRP A 99 16.59 13.26 -0.06
CA TRP A 99 16.96 12.22 -1.01
C TRP A 99 18.47 12.17 -1.24
N ALA A 100 19.13 13.32 -1.43
CA ALA A 100 20.58 13.41 -1.60
C ALA A 100 21.32 12.80 -0.41
N GLN A 101 20.94 13.20 0.82
CA GLN A 101 21.51 12.64 2.05
C GLN A 101 21.31 11.12 2.13
N TRP A 102 20.11 10.63 1.81
CA TRP A 102 19.83 9.20 1.74
C TRP A 102 20.71 8.45 0.72
N GLN A 103 21.03 9.07 -0.42
CA GLN A 103 21.89 8.46 -1.44
C GLN A 103 23.36 8.49 -1.03
N GLU A 104 23.83 9.55 -0.38
CA GLU A 104 25.19 9.64 0.15
C GLU A 104 25.42 8.58 1.23
N ILE A 105 24.49 8.44 2.17
CA ILE A 105 24.55 7.41 3.22
C ILE A 105 24.60 6.00 2.62
N VAL A 106 23.76 5.71 1.62
CA VAL A 106 23.75 4.38 0.98
C VAL A 106 25.04 4.10 0.20
N LYS A 107 25.67 5.13 -0.39
CA LYS A 107 26.98 4.99 -1.05
C LYS A 107 28.09 4.69 -0.05
N LEU A 108 28.06 5.33 1.12
CA LEU A 108 29.04 5.12 2.18
C LEU A 108 28.83 3.76 2.88
N TYR A 109 27.57 3.39 3.14
CA TYR A 109 27.21 2.17 3.83
C TYR A 109 26.01 1.48 3.15
N ALA A 110 26.32 0.59 2.20
CA ALA A 110 25.35 -0.12 1.36
C ALA A 110 24.19 -0.82 2.11
N PRO A 111 24.39 -1.40 3.32
CA PRO A 111 23.29 -2.00 4.08
C PRO A 111 22.16 -1.03 4.46
N GLU A 112 22.35 0.29 4.35
CA GLU A 112 21.26 1.26 4.52
C GLU A 112 20.18 1.18 3.44
N GLY A 113 20.49 0.65 2.26
CA GLY A 113 19.51 0.42 1.19
C GLY A 113 18.42 -0.59 1.58
N ARG A 114 18.69 -1.46 2.55
CA ARG A 114 17.74 -2.46 3.08
C ARG A 114 17.21 -2.12 4.48
N ALA A 115 17.42 -0.89 4.95
CA ALA A 115 16.97 -0.48 6.27
C ALA A 115 15.43 -0.37 6.38
N VAL A 116 14.91 -0.75 7.55
CA VAL A 116 13.47 -0.78 7.84
C VAL A 116 12.82 0.58 7.62
N LEU A 117 13.40 1.66 8.19
CA LEU A 117 12.84 3.01 8.05
C LEU A 117 12.87 3.51 6.61
N ARG A 118 13.93 3.19 5.86
CA ARG A 118 14.00 3.51 4.43
C ARG A 118 12.88 2.81 3.65
N ARG A 119 12.63 1.54 3.95
CA ARG A 119 11.56 0.75 3.31
C ARG A 119 10.19 1.29 3.68
N ILE A 120 9.95 1.64 4.94
CA ILE A 120 8.71 2.31 5.39
C ILE A 120 8.52 3.62 4.63
N TYR A 121 9.54 4.48 4.58
CA TYR A 121 9.50 5.75 3.84
C TYR A 121 9.09 5.55 2.38
N LEU A 122 9.69 4.58 1.68
CA LEU A 122 9.37 4.30 0.28
C LEU A 122 7.94 3.75 0.11
N TYR A 123 7.50 2.83 0.97
CA TYR A 123 6.13 2.31 0.92
C TYR A 123 5.08 3.39 1.21
N VAL A 124 5.33 4.28 2.18
CA VAL A 124 4.45 5.43 2.43
C VAL A 124 4.36 6.33 1.21
N GLY A 125 5.49 6.64 0.55
CA GLY A 125 5.50 7.40 -0.69
C GLY A 125 4.69 6.74 -1.83
N ILE A 126 4.77 5.40 -1.95
CA ILE A 126 3.93 4.63 -2.90
C ILE A 126 2.45 4.78 -2.57
N VAL A 127 2.06 4.61 -1.30
CA VAL A 127 0.65 4.72 -0.87
C VAL A 127 0.13 6.12 -1.11
N VAL A 128 0.88 7.16 -0.73
CA VAL A 128 0.52 8.56 -0.94
C VAL A 128 0.31 8.86 -2.42
N GLY A 129 1.24 8.42 -3.29
CA GLY A 129 1.10 8.58 -4.73
C GLY A 129 -0.11 7.84 -5.29
N ALA A 130 -0.31 6.57 -4.89
CA ALA A 130 -1.43 5.76 -5.36
C ALA A 130 -2.79 6.34 -4.93
N VAL A 131 -2.94 6.79 -3.68
CA VAL A 131 -4.16 7.44 -3.19
C VAL A 131 -4.43 8.74 -3.95
N ALA A 132 -3.40 9.56 -4.18
CA ALA A 132 -3.52 10.80 -4.95
C ALA A 132 -3.85 10.57 -6.44
N THR A 133 -3.70 9.35 -6.96
CA THR A 133 -4.09 9.01 -8.34
C THR A 133 -5.43 8.28 -8.41
N LEU A 134 -5.61 7.24 -7.61
CA LEU A 134 -6.72 6.30 -7.77
C LEU A 134 -8.03 6.84 -7.20
N THR A 135 -7.99 7.59 -6.09
CA THR A 135 -9.19 8.22 -5.52
C THR A 135 -9.82 9.21 -6.50
N PRO A 136 -9.09 10.22 -7.04
CA PRO A 136 -9.68 11.13 -8.01
C PRO A 136 -10.06 10.43 -9.33
N ALA A 137 -9.32 9.40 -9.77
CA ALA A 137 -9.71 8.62 -10.94
C ALA A 137 -11.05 7.88 -10.74
N ALA A 138 -11.29 7.30 -9.56
CA ALA A 138 -12.58 6.69 -9.22
C ALA A 138 -13.72 7.72 -9.18
N LEU A 139 -13.46 8.91 -8.62
CA LEU A 139 -14.44 10.01 -8.63
C LEU A 139 -14.81 10.42 -10.06
N LEU A 140 -13.83 10.60 -10.94
CA LEU A 140 -14.09 10.93 -12.35
C LEU A 140 -14.84 9.82 -13.08
N LEU A 141 -14.52 8.56 -12.81
CA LEU A 141 -15.27 7.42 -13.37
C LEU A 141 -16.73 7.44 -12.90
N ARG A 142 -16.96 7.64 -11.60
CA ARG A 142 -18.31 7.76 -11.03
C ARG A 142 -19.09 8.89 -11.69
N GLU A 143 -18.51 10.09 -11.79
CA GLU A 143 -19.17 11.23 -12.45
C GLU A 143 -19.43 10.95 -13.95
N GLY A 144 -18.48 10.35 -14.65
CA GLY A 144 -18.66 9.94 -16.06
C GLY A 144 -19.83 8.96 -16.25
N LEU A 145 -20.01 8.02 -15.32
CA LEU A 145 -21.14 7.09 -15.33
C LEU A 145 -22.47 7.81 -15.06
N LEU A 146 -22.52 8.75 -14.11
CA LEU A 146 -23.74 9.53 -13.84
C LEU A 146 -24.17 10.36 -15.06
N ILE A 147 -23.20 10.96 -15.78
CA ILE A 147 -23.49 11.65 -17.05
C ILE A 147 -24.04 10.67 -18.09
N LEU A 148 -23.41 9.50 -18.25
CA LEU A 148 -23.84 8.47 -19.20
C LEU A 148 -25.28 8.01 -18.91
N PHE A 149 -25.65 7.93 -17.64
CA PHE A 149 -26.99 7.57 -17.18
C PHE A 149 -28.01 8.71 -17.29
N GLY A 150 -27.58 9.93 -17.62
CA GLY A 150 -28.45 11.10 -17.69
C GLY A 150 -28.85 11.67 -16.33
N THR A 151 -28.22 11.21 -15.24
CA THR A 151 -28.44 11.71 -13.87
C THR A 151 -27.37 12.69 -13.41
N GLY A 152 -26.37 12.97 -14.25
CA GLY A 152 -25.38 14.02 -14.04
C GLY A 152 -26.06 15.39 -13.94
N GLY A 153 -26.41 15.81 -12.72
CA GLY A 153 -27.07 17.08 -12.45
C GLY A 153 -26.12 18.27 -12.52
N GLY A 154 -26.61 19.39 -13.05
CA GLY A 154 -25.92 20.68 -13.08
C GLY A 154 -25.69 21.20 -14.50
N SER A 155 -25.25 22.45 -14.60
CA SER A 155 -24.77 23.01 -15.86
C SER A 155 -23.43 22.39 -16.28
N MET A 156 -23.06 22.49 -17.57
CA MET A 156 -21.72 22.09 -18.06
C MET A 156 -20.61 22.79 -17.27
N ALA A 157 -20.84 24.05 -16.85
CA ALA A 157 -19.92 24.81 -16.02
C ALA A 157 -19.68 24.15 -14.66
N GLU A 158 -20.76 23.75 -13.96
CA GLU A 158 -20.65 23.02 -12.68
C GLU A 158 -19.94 21.68 -12.84
N LEU A 159 -20.17 20.98 -13.95
CA LEU A 159 -19.50 19.71 -14.21
C LEU A 159 -17.99 19.90 -14.36
N LEU A 160 -17.58 20.87 -15.20
CA LEU A 160 -16.18 21.19 -15.41
C LEU A 160 -15.50 21.59 -14.09
N ASP A 161 -16.14 22.44 -13.29
CA ASP A 161 -15.67 22.89 -11.98
C ASP A 161 -15.43 21.71 -11.02
N ARG A 162 -16.39 20.78 -10.92
CA ARG A 162 -16.25 19.54 -10.11
C ARG A 162 -15.10 18.64 -10.57
N MET A 163 -14.74 18.67 -11.86
CA MET A 163 -13.65 17.85 -12.42
C MET A 163 -12.26 18.47 -12.21
N VAL A 164 -12.14 19.80 -12.07
CA VAL A 164 -10.84 20.49 -11.93
C VAL A 164 -10.01 19.89 -10.81
N GLY A 165 -10.59 19.75 -9.61
CA GLY A 165 -9.91 19.22 -8.44
C GLY A 165 -9.35 17.82 -8.66
N PRO A 166 -10.19 16.81 -8.95
CA PRO A 166 -9.74 15.44 -9.22
C PRO A 166 -8.69 15.34 -10.34
N VAL A 167 -8.91 16.03 -11.48
CA VAL A 167 -7.98 16.01 -12.62
C VAL A 167 -6.61 16.54 -12.22
N SER A 168 -6.54 17.52 -11.33
CA SER A 168 -5.28 18.14 -10.88
C SER A 168 -4.41 17.19 -10.05
N PHE A 169 -5.01 16.27 -9.29
CA PHE A 169 -4.28 15.34 -8.44
C PHE A 169 -3.67 14.17 -9.21
N ILE A 170 -4.36 13.65 -10.24
CA ILE A 170 -3.97 12.45 -10.99
C ILE A 170 -2.51 12.50 -11.50
N PRO A 171 -2.07 13.53 -12.25
CA PRO A 171 -0.71 13.56 -12.79
C PRO A 171 0.35 13.66 -11.69
N VAL A 172 0.08 14.44 -10.63
CA VAL A 172 0.99 14.62 -9.50
C VAL A 172 1.16 13.30 -8.75
N GLY A 173 0.06 12.65 -8.40
CA GLY A 173 0.06 11.34 -7.75
C GLY A 173 0.76 10.28 -8.60
N ALA A 174 0.54 10.28 -9.92
CA ALA A 174 1.07 9.26 -10.82
C ALA A 174 2.60 9.35 -10.95
N VAL A 175 3.14 10.58 -11.00
CA VAL A 175 4.58 10.84 -10.98
C VAL A 175 5.19 10.34 -9.67
N VAL A 176 4.60 10.71 -8.53
CA VAL A 176 5.07 10.30 -7.19
C VAL A 176 5.04 8.78 -7.06
N TRP A 177 3.89 8.16 -7.36
CA TRP A 177 3.70 6.72 -7.29
C TRP A 177 4.73 5.97 -8.14
N THR A 178 4.88 6.38 -9.40
CA THR A 178 5.81 5.74 -10.33
C THR A 178 7.26 5.90 -9.89
N TRP A 179 7.64 7.07 -9.38
CA TRP A 179 8.99 7.33 -8.89
C TRP A 179 9.34 6.46 -7.68
N TYR A 180 8.52 6.51 -6.63
CA TYR A 180 8.75 5.71 -5.41
C TYR A 180 8.73 4.20 -5.69
N TRP A 181 7.82 3.74 -6.56
CA TRP A 181 7.76 2.33 -6.98
C TRP A 181 9.01 1.87 -7.72
N ARG A 182 9.48 2.65 -8.71
CA ARG A 182 10.70 2.34 -9.46
C ARG A 182 11.91 2.34 -8.54
N THR A 183 12.00 3.30 -7.64
CA THR A 183 13.06 3.40 -6.64
C THR A 183 13.08 2.18 -5.72
N LEU A 184 11.93 1.83 -5.12
CA LEU A 184 11.83 0.67 -4.25
C LEU A 184 12.25 -0.62 -4.97
N ARG A 185 11.81 -0.82 -6.22
CA ARG A 185 12.22 -1.97 -7.03
C ARG A 185 13.72 -2.02 -7.24
N ARG A 186 14.31 -0.93 -7.73
CA ARG A 186 15.77 -0.82 -7.95
C ARG A 186 16.57 -1.14 -6.68
N GLU A 187 16.13 -0.64 -5.53
CA GLU A 187 16.81 -0.90 -4.25
C GLU A 187 16.57 -2.29 -3.70
N THR A 188 15.43 -2.91 -4.00
CA THR A 188 15.18 -4.32 -3.66
C THR A 188 16.09 -5.21 -4.51
N ASP A 189 16.23 -4.91 -5.80
CA ASP A 189 17.09 -5.65 -6.72
C ASP A 189 18.59 -5.47 -6.38
N ALA A 190 19.00 -4.27 -5.94
CA ALA A 190 20.39 -3.97 -5.61
C ALA A 190 20.84 -4.49 -4.24
N TYR A 191 19.98 -4.41 -3.21
CA TYR A 191 20.38 -4.64 -1.81
C TYR A 191 19.65 -5.80 -1.13
N GLY A 192 18.60 -6.35 -1.75
CA GLY A 192 17.73 -7.35 -1.15
C GLY A 192 16.92 -6.81 0.04
N ASP A 193 16.34 -7.73 0.82
CA ASP A 193 15.60 -7.41 2.04
C ASP A 193 16.29 -8.01 3.27
N SER A 194 16.35 -7.27 4.38
CA SER A 194 16.54 -7.87 5.70
C SER A 194 15.28 -8.61 6.15
N GLY A 195 15.36 -9.44 7.20
CA GLY A 195 14.18 -10.12 7.76
C GLY A 195 13.08 -9.14 8.20
N GLU A 196 13.47 -8.01 8.79
CA GLU A 196 12.56 -6.94 9.21
C GLU A 196 11.99 -6.19 7.99
N SER A 197 12.81 -5.87 6.99
CA SER A 197 12.35 -5.25 5.73
C SER A 197 11.33 -6.14 5.00
N ALA A 198 11.58 -7.44 4.94
CA ALA A 198 10.65 -8.41 4.38
C ALA A 198 9.31 -8.41 5.14
N THR A 199 9.35 -8.21 6.46
CA THR A 199 8.14 -8.04 7.28
C THR A 199 7.39 -6.75 6.92
N VAL A 200 8.07 -5.62 6.75
CA VAL A 200 7.46 -4.36 6.27
C VAL A 200 6.80 -4.55 4.91
N ARG A 201 7.47 -5.23 3.97
CA ARG A 201 6.92 -5.56 2.65
C ARG A 201 5.63 -6.37 2.74
N ARG A 202 5.57 -7.36 3.64
CA ARG A 202 4.37 -8.17 3.90
C ARG A 202 3.24 -7.33 4.48
N ILE A 203 3.53 -6.52 5.51
CA ILE A 203 2.55 -5.60 6.11
C ILE A 203 1.95 -4.69 5.02
N TYR A 204 2.80 -4.05 4.21
CA TYR A 204 2.36 -3.24 3.08
C TYR A 204 1.46 -4.03 2.12
N ALA A 205 1.88 -5.22 1.70
CA ALA A 205 1.12 -6.02 0.75
C ALA A 205 -0.25 -6.45 1.29
N TYR A 206 -0.34 -6.86 2.56
CA TYR A 206 -1.59 -7.26 3.20
C TYR A 206 -2.50 -6.07 3.53
N LEU A 207 -1.94 -4.91 3.91
CA LEU A 207 -2.73 -3.69 4.09
C LEU A 207 -3.34 -3.23 2.77
N VAL A 208 -2.56 -3.23 1.68
CA VAL A 208 -3.08 -2.87 0.34
C VAL A 208 -4.12 -3.88 -0.14
N ALA A 209 -3.88 -5.18 0.08
CA ALA A 209 -4.87 -6.21 -0.21
C ALA A 209 -6.16 -6.02 0.61
N ALA A 210 -6.07 -5.67 1.90
CA ALA A 210 -7.23 -5.41 2.76
C ALA A 210 -8.03 -4.19 2.28
N THR A 211 -7.34 -3.09 1.94
CA THR A 211 -7.99 -1.90 1.37
C THR A 211 -8.70 -2.22 0.06
N GLY A 212 -8.02 -2.94 -0.85
CA GLY A 212 -8.65 -3.39 -2.09
C GLY A 212 -9.87 -4.28 -1.85
N LEU A 213 -9.80 -5.18 -0.87
CA LEU A 213 -10.91 -6.06 -0.50
C LEU A 213 -12.10 -5.27 0.04
N GLY A 214 -11.86 -4.26 0.87
CA GLY A 214 -12.92 -3.38 1.39
C GLY A 214 -13.61 -2.59 0.28
N LEU A 215 -12.86 -2.05 -0.67
CA LEU A 215 -13.43 -1.36 -1.85
C LEU A 215 -14.20 -2.33 -2.75
N LEU A 216 -13.67 -3.56 -2.95
CA LEU A 216 -14.35 -4.62 -3.69
C LEU A 216 -15.68 -4.98 -3.00
N TRP A 217 -15.67 -5.18 -1.68
CA TRP A 217 -16.85 -5.47 -0.87
C TRP A 217 -17.94 -4.43 -1.08
N VAL A 218 -17.64 -3.16 -0.78
CA VAL A 218 -18.62 -2.08 -0.84
C VAL A 218 -19.13 -1.93 -2.27
N GLY A 219 -18.23 -1.98 -3.26
CA GLY A 219 -18.61 -1.83 -4.65
C GLY A 219 -19.49 -2.98 -5.16
N ALA A 220 -19.24 -4.21 -4.73
CA ALA A 220 -20.06 -5.37 -5.07
C ALA A 220 -21.45 -5.28 -4.45
N VAL A 221 -21.55 -4.88 -3.19
CA VAL A 221 -22.84 -4.71 -2.48
C VAL A 221 -23.68 -3.63 -3.16
N GLU A 222 -23.12 -2.44 -3.40
CA GLU A 222 -23.86 -1.34 -4.04
C GLU A 222 -24.31 -1.70 -5.46
N LEU A 223 -23.44 -2.36 -6.24
CA LEU A 223 -23.80 -2.83 -7.57
C LEU A 223 -24.95 -3.84 -7.52
N LEU A 224 -24.89 -4.83 -6.62
CA LEU A 224 -25.94 -5.83 -6.49
C LEU A 224 -27.27 -5.20 -6.03
N HIS A 225 -27.23 -4.27 -5.08
CA HIS A 225 -28.42 -3.56 -4.62
C HIS A 225 -29.08 -2.79 -5.76
N ALA A 226 -28.31 -2.02 -6.53
CA ALA A 226 -28.83 -1.28 -7.68
C ALA A 226 -29.44 -2.20 -8.75
N LEU A 227 -28.83 -3.37 -9.01
CA LEU A 227 -29.35 -4.36 -9.95
C LEU A 227 -30.62 -5.04 -9.44
N ILE A 228 -30.71 -5.32 -8.13
CA ILE A 228 -31.90 -5.89 -7.52
C ILE A 228 -33.06 -4.88 -7.56
N ASP A 229 -32.80 -3.61 -7.22
CA ASP A 229 -33.78 -2.53 -7.29
C ASP A 229 -34.34 -2.40 -8.71
N ALA A 230 -33.45 -2.41 -9.71
CA ALA A 230 -33.81 -2.39 -11.12
C ALA A 230 -34.75 -3.55 -11.50
N MET A 231 -34.46 -4.76 -11.02
CA MET A 231 -35.22 -5.97 -11.36
C MET A 231 -36.57 -6.06 -10.64
N LEU A 232 -36.65 -5.62 -9.38
CA LEU A 232 -37.83 -5.80 -8.53
C LEU A 232 -38.78 -4.60 -8.55
N VAL A 233 -38.23 -3.38 -8.60
CA VAL A 233 -39.00 -2.13 -8.56
C VAL A 233 -39.18 -1.55 -9.97
N GLY A 234 -38.30 -1.89 -10.91
CA GLY A 234 -38.32 -1.39 -12.29
C GLY A 234 -37.62 -0.04 -12.48
N ASP A 235 -36.90 0.44 -11.46
CA ASP A 235 -36.11 1.67 -11.51
C ASP A 235 -34.69 1.43 -11.01
N ILE A 236 -33.70 1.97 -11.73
CA ILE A 236 -32.29 1.76 -11.42
C ILE A 236 -31.78 2.95 -10.62
N TRP A 237 -31.26 2.68 -9.43
CA TRP A 237 -30.61 3.71 -8.63
C TRP A 237 -29.21 3.96 -9.20
N HIS A 238 -29.10 5.05 -9.97
CA HIS A 238 -27.90 5.38 -10.75
C HIS A 238 -26.70 5.75 -9.86
N GLU A 239 -26.93 6.38 -8.71
CA GLU A 239 -25.87 6.80 -7.79
C GLU A 239 -25.15 5.61 -7.13
N PRO A 240 -25.84 4.65 -6.48
CA PRO A 240 -25.21 3.42 -6.00
C PRO A 240 -24.60 2.60 -7.13
N LEU A 241 -25.24 2.55 -8.31
CA LEU A 241 -24.69 1.84 -9.46
C LEU A 241 -23.33 2.43 -9.89
N ALA A 242 -23.28 3.75 -10.10
CA ALA A 242 -22.07 4.45 -10.52
C ALA A 242 -20.95 4.35 -9.46
N ASN A 243 -21.30 4.48 -8.18
CA ASN A 243 -20.35 4.36 -7.08
C ASN A 243 -19.83 2.91 -6.96
N GLY A 244 -20.72 1.92 -7.04
CA GLY A 244 -20.37 0.51 -7.02
C GLY A 244 -19.40 0.11 -8.13
N ILE A 245 -19.67 0.55 -9.37
CA ILE A 245 -18.78 0.33 -10.51
C ILE A 245 -17.42 1.01 -10.30
N ALA A 246 -17.40 2.27 -9.83
CA ALA A 246 -16.16 3.00 -9.61
C ALA A 246 -15.29 2.36 -8.51
N LEU A 247 -15.90 1.92 -7.41
CA LEU A 247 -15.23 1.20 -6.33
C LEU A 247 -14.70 -0.15 -6.80
N LEU A 248 -15.46 -0.91 -7.60
CA LEU A 248 -15.00 -2.18 -8.17
C LEU A 248 -13.84 -1.99 -9.16
N ALA A 249 -13.89 -0.94 -9.99
CA ALA A 249 -12.84 -0.62 -10.96
C ALA A 249 -11.46 -0.39 -10.30
N VAL A 250 -11.44 0.07 -9.04
CA VAL A 250 -10.21 0.27 -8.26
C VAL A 250 -9.94 -0.89 -7.30
N GLY A 251 -10.92 -1.27 -6.48
CA GLY A 251 -10.79 -2.25 -5.43
C GLY A 251 -10.49 -3.65 -5.93
N ALA A 252 -11.20 -4.11 -6.97
CA ALA A 252 -11.06 -5.48 -7.46
C ALA A 252 -9.67 -5.76 -8.06
N PRO A 253 -9.10 -4.90 -8.92
CA PRO A 253 -7.73 -5.07 -9.40
C PRO A 253 -6.70 -5.00 -8.27
N ILE A 254 -6.83 -4.07 -7.32
CA ILE A 254 -5.90 -3.96 -6.18
C ILE A 254 -5.91 -5.25 -5.37
N TRP A 255 -7.08 -5.70 -4.93
CA TRP A 255 -7.18 -6.95 -4.16
C TRP A 255 -6.63 -8.12 -4.96
N ALA A 256 -7.09 -8.32 -6.20
CA ALA A 256 -6.67 -9.45 -7.01
C ALA A 256 -5.15 -9.48 -7.25
N ILE A 257 -4.51 -8.36 -7.56
CA ILE A 257 -3.06 -8.30 -7.80
C ILE A 257 -2.28 -8.60 -6.52
N PHE A 258 -2.61 -7.94 -5.41
CA PHE A 258 -1.86 -8.09 -4.17
C PHE A 258 -2.12 -9.43 -3.50
N TRP A 259 -3.38 -9.87 -3.43
CA TRP A 259 -3.76 -11.19 -2.92
C TRP A 259 -3.11 -12.32 -3.72
N ARG A 260 -3.21 -12.31 -5.05
CA ARG A 260 -2.56 -13.35 -5.89
C ARG A 260 -1.04 -13.31 -5.78
N ARG A 261 -0.43 -12.15 -5.50
CA ARG A 261 1.01 -12.06 -5.29
C ARG A 261 1.42 -12.76 -3.99
N VAL A 262 0.80 -12.42 -2.87
CA VAL A 262 1.15 -13.02 -1.57
C VAL A 262 0.74 -14.49 -1.49
N GLN A 263 -0.39 -14.86 -2.08
CA GLN A 263 -0.84 -16.24 -2.16
C GLN A 263 0.11 -17.11 -2.97
N ARG A 264 0.58 -16.66 -4.13
CA ARG A 264 1.59 -17.39 -4.92
C ARG A 264 2.90 -17.58 -4.18
N ILE A 265 3.30 -16.64 -3.33
CA ILE A 265 4.49 -16.81 -2.48
C ILE A 265 4.23 -17.88 -1.42
N ALA A 266 3.08 -17.84 -0.74
CA ALA A 266 2.72 -18.83 0.28
C ALA A 266 2.61 -20.27 -0.26
N GLU A 267 2.18 -20.42 -1.51
CA GLU A 267 2.06 -21.71 -2.21
C GLU A 267 3.41 -22.31 -2.64
N ARG A 268 4.52 -21.58 -2.51
CA ARG A 268 5.86 -22.11 -2.81
C ARG A 268 6.24 -23.20 -1.78
N ALA A 269 6.90 -24.23 -2.28
CA ALA A 269 7.42 -25.33 -1.46
C ALA A 269 8.82 -25.04 -0.87
N ASP A 270 9.38 -23.85 -1.12
CA ASP A 270 10.69 -23.43 -0.63
C ASP A 270 10.62 -22.68 0.72
N ALA A 271 11.78 -22.30 1.24
CA ALA A 271 11.90 -21.56 2.49
C ALA A 271 11.14 -20.21 2.49
N GLU A 272 10.98 -19.57 1.32
CA GLU A 272 10.23 -18.32 1.22
C GLU A 272 8.72 -18.56 1.42
N GLY A 273 8.18 -19.65 0.87
CA GLY A 273 6.79 -20.04 1.08
C GLY A 273 6.49 -20.43 2.53
N VAL A 274 7.41 -21.13 3.20
CA VAL A 274 7.30 -21.43 4.64
C VAL A 274 7.33 -20.13 5.45
N ALA A 275 8.29 -19.25 5.20
CA ALA A 275 8.41 -17.97 5.89
C ALA A 275 7.18 -17.06 5.69
N GLU A 276 6.52 -17.11 4.52
CA GLU A 276 5.29 -16.38 4.25
C GLU A 276 4.10 -16.95 5.03
N ARG A 277 3.91 -18.28 5.02
CA ARG A 277 2.86 -18.98 5.77
C ARG A 277 2.98 -18.76 7.27
N ASP A 278 4.19 -18.74 7.79
CA ASP A 278 4.44 -18.52 9.22
C ASP A 278 4.40 -17.07 9.66
N SER A 279 4.43 -16.13 8.72
CA SER A 279 4.47 -14.71 9.01
C SER A 279 3.21 -14.22 9.73
N TRP A 280 3.41 -13.39 10.76
CA TRP A 280 2.30 -12.79 11.49
C TRP A 280 1.42 -11.87 10.62
N PRO A 281 1.92 -11.10 9.61
CA PRO A 281 1.06 -10.25 8.80
C PRO A 281 0.04 -11.06 7.99
N ARG A 282 0.45 -12.21 7.45
CA ARG A 282 -0.45 -13.14 6.76
C ARG A 282 -1.51 -13.67 7.70
N LYS A 283 -1.10 -14.16 8.86
CA LYS A 283 -2.03 -14.69 9.88
C LYS A 283 -3.02 -13.60 10.30
N LEU A 284 -2.56 -12.39 10.61
CA LEU A 284 -3.43 -11.27 10.96
C LEU A 284 -4.43 -10.95 9.84
N TYR A 285 -3.98 -10.89 8.59
CA TYR A 285 -4.86 -10.65 7.44
C TYR A 285 -5.91 -11.75 7.29
N LEU A 286 -5.49 -13.02 7.25
CA LEU A 286 -6.40 -14.14 7.02
C LEU A 286 -7.42 -14.30 8.14
N TYR A 287 -6.97 -14.33 9.39
CA TYR A 287 -7.87 -14.47 10.53
C TYR A 287 -8.72 -13.22 10.75
N GLY A 288 -8.17 -12.03 10.51
CA GLY A 288 -8.91 -10.78 10.59
C GLY A 288 -10.03 -10.71 9.56
N VAL A 289 -9.74 -10.99 8.28
CA VAL A 289 -10.75 -11.02 7.22
C VAL A 289 -11.75 -12.16 7.43
N ALA A 290 -11.29 -13.34 7.86
CA ALA A 290 -12.19 -14.45 8.15
C ALA A 290 -13.15 -14.13 9.32
N LEU A 291 -12.66 -13.45 10.36
CA LEU A 291 -13.49 -13.01 11.49
C LEU A 291 -14.51 -11.97 11.05
N VAL A 292 -14.08 -10.90 10.38
CA VAL A 292 -14.98 -9.84 9.90
C VAL A 292 -16.00 -10.42 8.92
N GLY A 293 -15.57 -11.24 7.96
CA GLY A 293 -16.44 -11.90 7.01
C GLY A 293 -17.46 -12.83 7.67
N ALA A 294 -17.06 -13.61 8.69
CA ALA A 294 -17.96 -14.45 9.46
C ALA A 294 -18.99 -13.64 10.26
N LEU A 295 -18.56 -12.54 10.89
CA LEU A 295 -19.46 -11.66 11.64
C LEU A 295 -20.48 -10.99 10.73
N VAL A 296 -20.04 -10.44 9.58
CA VAL A 296 -20.93 -9.86 8.58
C VAL A 296 -21.92 -10.91 8.07
N LEU A 297 -21.44 -12.10 7.68
CA LEU A 297 -22.29 -13.21 7.23
C LEU A 297 -23.32 -13.62 8.29
N LEU A 298 -22.91 -13.68 9.56
CA LEU A 298 -23.79 -14.04 10.67
C LEU A 298 -24.88 -12.98 10.84
N VAL A 299 -24.53 -11.69 10.82
CA VAL A 299 -25.48 -10.59 10.98
C VAL A 299 -26.48 -10.57 9.83
N THR A 300 -26.01 -10.66 8.58
CA THR A 300 -26.88 -10.61 7.40
C THR A 300 -27.78 -11.84 7.31
N LEU A 301 -27.27 -13.04 7.60
CA LEU A 301 -28.10 -14.24 7.70
C LEU A 301 -29.12 -14.19 8.84
N ALA A 302 -28.75 -13.61 9.99
CA ALA A 302 -29.70 -13.43 11.09
C ALA A 302 -30.85 -12.50 10.68
N GLN A 303 -30.56 -11.43 9.93
CA GLN A 303 -31.58 -10.54 9.38
C GLN A 303 -32.48 -11.25 8.35
N VAL A 304 -31.90 -12.07 7.47
CA VAL A 304 -32.66 -12.93 6.53
C VAL A 304 -33.62 -13.85 7.29
N ILE A 305 -33.11 -14.57 8.30
CA ILE A 305 -33.92 -15.49 9.12
C ILE A 305 -35.02 -14.73 9.86
N TYR A 306 -34.70 -13.58 10.47
CA TYR A 306 -35.67 -12.73 11.15
C TYR A 306 -36.84 -12.35 10.22
N ARG A 307 -36.54 -11.90 8.99
CA ARG A 307 -37.58 -11.54 8.01
C ARG A 307 -38.40 -12.73 7.53
N VAL A 308 -37.77 -13.87 7.29
CA VAL A 308 -38.48 -15.10 6.93
C VAL A 308 -39.46 -15.49 8.04
N LEU A 309 -39.03 -15.43 9.31
CA LEU A 309 -39.90 -15.71 10.45
C LEU A 309 -41.09 -14.74 10.50
N LEU A 310 -40.87 -13.43 10.43
CA LEU A 310 -41.97 -12.46 10.43
C LEU A 310 -42.97 -12.72 9.29
N THR A 311 -42.48 -13.10 8.10
CA THR A 311 -43.34 -13.45 6.97
C THR A 311 -44.18 -14.69 7.28
N VAL A 312 -43.58 -15.72 7.88
CA VAL A 312 -44.29 -16.97 8.27
C VAL A 312 -45.29 -16.72 9.40
N LEU A 313 -45.00 -15.81 10.33
CA LEU A 313 -45.92 -15.41 11.40
C LEU A 313 -47.08 -14.54 10.89
N GLY A 314 -47.05 -14.11 9.62
CA GLY A 314 -48.11 -13.33 9.00
C GLY A 314 -48.06 -11.83 9.33
N GLU A 315 -46.89 -11.29 9.63
CA GLU A 315 -46.72 -9.85 9.87
C GLU A 315 -47.15 -9.04 8.62
N PRO A 316 -48.12 -8.11 8.76
CA PRO A 316 -48.58 -7.29 7.65
C PRO A 316 -47.45 -6.45 7.05
N GLY A 317 -47.32 -6.47 5.72
CA GLY A 317 -46.35 -5.65 4.99
C GLY A 317 -44.95 -6.26 4.83
N ILE A 318 -44.71 -7.47 5.34
CA ILE A 318 -43.45 -8.20 5.14
C ILE A 318 -43.71 -9.40 4.22
N ALA A 319 -42.99 -9.46 3.10
CA ALA A 319 -43.11 -10.52 2.10
C ALA A 319 -41.75 -11.13 1.77
N LEU A 320 -41.74 -12.41 1.39
CA LEU A 320 -40.54 -13.10 0.89
C LEU A 320 -40.04 -12.52 -0.44
N SER A 321 -40.90 -11.83 -1.19
CA SER A 321 -40.55 -11.12 -2.41
C SER A 321 -40.13 -9.66 -2.17
N SER A 322 -39.82 -9.29 -0.92
CA SER A 322 -39.42 -7.92 -0.60
C SER A 322 -37.99 -7.61 -1.08
N ASN A 323 -37.80 -6.38 -1.56
CA ASN A 323 -36.51 -5.87 -2.02
C ASN A 323 -35.41 -6.00 -0.95
N GLU A 324 -35.78 -5.64 0.27
CA GLU A 324 -34.93 -5.68 1.43
C GLU A 324 -34.46 -7.10 1.80
N LEU A 325 -35.29 -8.14 1.62
CA LEU A 325 -34.82 -9.53 1.78
C LEU A 325 -33.80 -9.89 0.70
N ALA A 326 -34.01 -9.43 -0.54
CA ALA A 326 -33.08 -9.66 -1.65
C ALA A 326 -31.73 -8.95 -1.41
N HIS A 327 -31.72 -7.73 -0.89
CA HIS A 327 -30.49 -7.03 -0.46
C HIS A 327 -29.73 -7.81 0.62
N GLN A 328 -30.42 -8.25 1.67
CA GLN A 328 -29.78 -9.02 2.75
C GLN A 328 -29.21 -10.36 2.27
N LEU A 329 -29.87 -11.01 1.30
CA LEU A 329 -29.36 -12.20 0.63
C LEU A 329 -28.13 -11.89 -0.24
N ALA A 330 -28.12 -10.75 -0.94
CA ALA A 330 -26.97 -10.30 -1.71
C ALA A 330 -25.76 -10.02 -0.81
N ASP A 331 -25.95 -9.28 0.29
CA ASP A 331 -24.92 -9.03 1.30
C ASP A 331 -24.36 -10.34 1.87
N SER A 332 -25.24 -11.29 2.21
CA SER A 332 -24.87 -12.63 2.67
C SER A 332 -24.07 -13.40 1.61
N ALA A 333 -24.45 -13.29 0.33
CA ALA A 333 -23.75 -13.97 -0.76
C ALA A 333 -22.34 -13.41 -0.96
N VAL A 334 -22.17 -12.07 -0.95
CA VAL A 334 -20.85 -11.43 -1.05
C VAL A 334 -19.99 -11.82 0.16
N ALA A 335 -20.56 -11.80 1.38
CA ALA A 335 -19.89 -12.27 2.61
C ALA A 335 -19.42 -13.71 2.48
N ALA A 336 -20.31 -14.62 2.07
CA ALA A 336 -20.01 -16.04 1.94
C ALA A 336 -18.90 -16.30 0.92
N VAL A 337 -18.91 -15.62 -0.24
CA VAL A 337 -17.88 -15.77 -1.26
C VAL A 337 -16.52 -15.29 -0.74
N LEU A 338 -16.44 -14.07 -0.22
CA LEU A 338 -15.15 -13.54 0.25
C LEU A 338 -14.64 -14.32 1.46
N TRP A 339 -15.51 -14.68 2.41
CA TRP A 339 -15.15 -15.54 3.53
C TRP A 339 -14.65 -16.91 3.07
N GLY A 340 -15.33 -17.53 2.11
CA GLY A 340 -14.98 -18.82 1.54
C GLY A 340 -13.58 -18.82 0.90
N VAL A 341 -13.24 -17.77 0.15
CA VAL A 341 -11.90 -17.60 -0.45
C VAL A 341 -10.81 -17.58 0.63
N HIS A 342 -11.00 -16.82 1.71
CA HIS A 342 -9.99 -16.70 2.76
C HIS A 342 -9.92 -17.96 3.64
N LEU A 343 -11.05 -18.61 3.90
CA LEU A 343 -11.08 -19.88 4.61
C LEU A 343 -10.39 -21.00 3.81
N TRP A 344 -10.54 -20.99 2.49
CA TRP A 344 -9.81 -21.91 1.61
C TRP A 344 -8.30 -21.70 1.73
N ALA A 345 -7.83 -20.46 1.73
CA ALA A 345 -6.41 -20.15 1.91
C ALA A 345 -5.87 -20.60 3.28
N ILE A 346 -6.62 -20.38 4.37
CA ILE A 346 -6.27 -20.88 5.71
C ILE A 346 -6.12 -22.40 5.70
N ARG A 347 -7.06 -23.12 5.06
CA ARG A 347 -7.01 -24.58 4.96
C ARG A 347 -5.82 -25.06 4.12
N GLN A 348 -5.47 -24.34 3.05
CA GLN A 348 -4.30 -24.64 2.25
C GLN A 348 -3.01 -24.47 3.04
N ASP A 349 -2.86 -23.36 3.76
CA ASP A 349 -1.69 -23.11 4.60
C ASP A 349 -1.46 -24.26 5.60
N GLY A 350 -2.53 -24.75 6.23
CA GLY A 350 -2.48 -25.91 7.13
C GLY A 350 -2.06 -27.21 6.45
N ARG A 351 -2.50 -27.46 5.20
CA ARG A 351 -2.07 -28.63 4.42
C ARG A 351 -0.58 -28.60 4.11
N TYR A 352 -0.06 -27.43 3.74
CA TYR A 352 1.36 -27.30 3.45
C TYR A 352 2.24 -27.42 4.71
N ALA A 353 1.75 -26.96 5.87
CA ALA A 353 2.44 -27.17 7.15
C ALA A 353 2.56 -28.67 7.47
N TRP A 354 1.45 -29.41 7.35
CA TRP A 354 1.45 -30.86 7.53
C TRP A 354 2.37 -31.58 6.53
N SER A 355 2.42 -31.17 5.26
CA SER A 355 3.34 -31.79 4.29
C SER A 355 4.81 -31.51 4.58
N SER A 356 5.15 -30.32 5.09
CA SER A 356 6.53 -29.99 5.50
C SER A 356 6.97 -30.81 6.71
N GLU A 357 6.03 -31.12 7.61
CA GLU A 357 6.25 -31.95 8.81
C GLU A 357 6.20 -33.46 8.49
N ALA A 358 5.45 -33.86 7.45
CA ALA A 358 5.33 -35.22 6.94
C ALA A 358 6.42 -35.62 5.94
N VAL A 359 7.22 -34.68 5.40
CA VAL A 359 8.58 -35.02 4.94
C VAL A 359 9.30 -35.50 6.20
N PRO A 360 9.59 -36.80 6.29
CA PRO A 360 9.65 -37.43 7.57
C PRO A 360 10.80 -36.85 8.38
N ALA A 361 10.48 -36.56 9.64
CA ALA A 361 11.31 -36.91 10.79
C ALA A 361 11.68 -38.41 10.79
N ALA A 362 12.30 -38.89 9.69
CA ALA A 362 13.05 -40.13 9.59
C ALA A 362 14.54 -39.88 9.85
N VAL A 363 14.87 -38.74 10.44
CA VAL A 363 15.99 -38.65 11.36
C VAL A 363 15.31 -38.52 12.72
N ALA A 364 15.43 -39.55 13.56
CA ALA A 364 15.12 -39.42 14.98
C ALA A 364 15.75 -38.11 15.48
N PRO A 365 15.15 -37.37 16.44
CA PRO A 365 15.84 -36.22 17.02
C PRO A 365 17.25 -36.69 17.40
N LEU A 366 18.26 -36.11 16.75
CA LEU A 366 19.66 -36.45 16.99
C LEU A 366 19.86 -36.41 18.51
N SER A 367 20.51 -37.41 19.07
CA SER A 367 20.85 -37.35 20.48
C SER A 367 21.62 -36.05 20.75
N VAL A 368 21.56 -35.52 21.97
CA VAL A 368 22.29 -34.29 22.33
C VAL A 368 23.78 -34.40 21.94
N GLU A 369 24.33 -35.62 21.95
CA GLU A 369 25.70 -35.95 21.54
C GLU A 369 25.89 -35.86 20.02
N GLU A 370 24.96 -36.38 19.23
CA GLU A 370 25.00 -36.27 17.77
C GLU A 370 24.81 -34.81 17.31
N GLN A 371 23.92 -34.06 17.96
CA GLN A 371 23.68 -32.66 17.66
C GLN A 371 24.90 -31.79 18.02
N ARG A 372 25.57 -32.13 19.13
CA ARG A 372 26.85 -31.52 19.51
C ARG A 372 27.95 -31.84 18.51
N ALA A 373 28.09 -33.09 18.09
CA ALA A 373 29.12 -33.50 17.11
C ALA A 373 28.93 -32.79 15.76
N LEU A 374 27.67 -32.58 15.34
CA LEU A 374 27.34 -31.89 14.10
C LEU A 374 27.68 -30.39 14.18
N LEU A 375 27.41 -29.75 15.32
CA LEU A 375 27.80 -28.36 15.58
C LEU A 375 29.33 -28.21 15.65
N GLU A 376 30.03 -29.12 16.31
CA GLU A 376 31.50 -29.13 16.37
C GLU A 376 32.12 -29.31 14.97
N ALA A 377 31.57 -30.20 14.15
CA ALA A 377 31.99 -30.37 12.76
C ALA A 377 31.73 -29.11 11.91
N GLN A 378 30.58 -28.46 12.10
CA GLN A 378 30.22 -27.23 11.40
C GLN A 378 31.12 -26.06 11.80
N ILE A 379 31.45 -25.94 13.10
CA ILE A 379 32.41 -24.95 13.60
C ILE A 379 33.79 -25.18 12.99
N ALA A 380 34.28 -26.42 13.00
CA ALA A 380 35.59 -26.75 12.40
C ALA A 380 35.64 -26.43 10.90
N GLN A 381 34.55 -26.69 10.16
CA GLN A 381 34.45 -26.34 8.75
C GLN A 381 34.48 -24.82 8.52
N LEU A 382 33.75 -24.06 9.35
CA LEU A 382 33.74 -22.60 9.27
C LEU A 382 35.09 -21.99 9.64
N GLU A 383 35.79 -22.53 10.64
CA GLU A 383 37.15 -22.12 10.99
C GLU A 383 38.13 -22.38 9.85
N GLN A 384 38.00 -23.52 9.17
CA GLN A 384 38.83 -23.85 8.02
C GLN A 384 38.56 -22.91 6.83
N GLN A 385 37.28 -22.58 6.57
CA GLN A 385 36.90 -21.59 5.56
C GLN A 385 37.40 -20.18 5.92
N LEU A 386 37.32 -19.80 7.19
CA LEU A 386 37.84 -18.52 7.68
C LEU A 386 39.36 -18.44 7.52
N ALA A 387 40.08 -19.51 7.85
CA ALA A 387 41.52 -19.58 7.69
C ALA A 387 41.94 -19.49 6.21
N ALA A 388 41.23 -20.18 5.32
CA ALA A 388 41.45 -20.10 3.88
C ALA A 388 41.22 -18.67 3.36
N ALA A 389 40.10 -18.06 3.74
CA ALA A 389 39.79 -16.67 3.35
C ALA A 389 40.82 -15.66 3.89
N ARG A 390 41.35 -15.87 5.10
CA ARG A 390 42.43 -15.04 5.65
C ARG A 390 43.74 -15.21 4.90
N ALA A 391 44.08 -16.43 4.50
CA ALA A 391 45.29 -16.70 3.72
C ALA A 391 45.21 -16.03 2.33
N GLU A 392 44.06 -16.12 1.66
CA GLU A 392 43.79 -15.46 0.39
C GLU A 392 43.86 -13.92 0.52
N LEU A 393 43.33 -13.37 1.63
CA LEU A 393 43.44 -11.95 1.95
C LEU A 393 44.90 -11.51 2.15
N GLU A 394 45.72 -12.30 2.85
CA GLU A 394 47.15 -12.01 3.03
C GLU A 394 47.94 -12.10 1.72
N GLU A 395 47.60 -13.04 0.84
CA GLU A 395 48.23 -13.19 -0.47
C GLU A 395 47.95 -11.97 -1.35
N LEU A 396 46.70 -11.51 -1.41
CA LEU A 396 46.32 -10.26 -2.06
C LEU A 396 47.03 -9.03 -1.45
N GLY A 397 47.22 -9.02 -0.12
CA GLY A 397 47.96 -7.97 0.57
C GLY A 397 49.46 -7.96 0.22
N ARG A 398 50.07 -9.13 0.01
CA ARG A 398 51.48 -9.24 -0.43
C ARG A 398 51.66 -8.89 -1.90
N GLU A 399 50.73 -9.27 -2.77
CA GLU A 399 50.74 -8.87 -4.19
C GLU A 399 50.67 -7.35 -4.31
N HIS A 400 49.77 -6.70 -3.56
CA HIS A 400 49.65 -5.25 -3.54
C HIS A 400 50.94 -4.53 -3.12
N ASN A 401 51.68 -5.08 -2.14
CA ASN A 401 52.96 -4.55 -1.66
C ASN A 401 54.16 -4.86 -2.57
N SER A 402 54.02 -5.75 -3.54
CA SER A 402 55.08 -6.12 -4.50
C SER A 402 55.03 -5.35 -5.83
N THR A 403 53.90 -4.66 -6.08
CA THR A 403 53.65 -3.84 -7.27
C THR A 403 53.72 -2.33 -7.03
N GLY A 404 54.08 -1.90 -5.82
CA GLY A 404 54.46 -0.51 -5.50
C GLY A 404 55.97 -0.41 -5.29
#